data_AF-A0A6N8UAX5-F1
#
_entry.id   AF-A0A6N8UAX5-F1
#
_cell.length_a   1.000
_cell.length_b   1.000
_cell.length_c   1.000
_cell.angle_alpha   90.00
_cell.angle_beta   90.00
_cell.angle_gamma   90.00
#
_symmetry.space_group_name_H-M   'P 1'
#
loop_
_entity.id
_entity.type
_entity.pdbx_description
1 polymer ?
#
loop_
_entity_poly.entity_id
_entity_poly.type
_entity_poly.pdbx_seq_one_letter_code
_entity_poly.pdbx_strand_id
1 'polypeptide(L)'
;MNMNTKIYGLYGDDDELLNAVHSLSKKGVKINEVYTPFPVHGLDKALGLKKTRISDLAFIYGAYGLILMAITTWYMMNYDWPQDIGGKPSFSWAENVTAFAVPMFEMTVFFAAHFMAITYLLRSGLYPGAKTKNPDPRTTDDKFLIEIESEDVDRLRDMFIETGAEEVTVKKVQ
;
A
#
# COMPACT_ATOMS: atom_id res chain seq x y z
N MET A 1 -12.55 27.48 13.75
CA MET A 1 -11.41 26.62 13.39
C MET A 1 -11.19 25.73 14.60
N ASN A 2 -11.61 24.47 14.56
CA ASN A 2 -11.35 23.55 15.66
C ASN A 2 -9.83 23.38 15.74
N MET A 3 -9.23 23.83 16.85
CA MET A 3 -7.80 23.68 17.10
C MET A 3 -7.54 22.26 17.57
N ASN A 4 -7.58 21.33 16.63
CA ASN A 4 -7.22 19.96 16.92
C ASN A 4 -5.73 19.88 17.28
N THR A 5 -5.45 19.29 18.43
CA THR A 5 -4.08 19.07 18.90
C THR A 5 -3.69 17.63 18.60
N LYS A 6 -2.49 17.42 18.07
CA LYS A 6 -1.94 16.07 17.87
C LYS A 6 -1.19 15.64 19.11
N ILE A 7 -1.51 14.44 19.57
CA ILE A 7 -0.90 13.81 20.74
C ILE A 7 -0.26 12.52 20.26
N TYR A 8 1.01 12.36 20.62
CA TYR A 8 1.84 11.22 20.23
C TYR A 8 2.17 10.41 21.46
N GLY A 9 1.84 9.12 21.45
CA GLY A 9 2.32 8.15 22.44
C GLY A 9 3.41 7.29 21.82
N LEU A 10 4.61 7.31 22.40
CA LEU A 10 5.77 6.53 21.97
C LEU A 10 5.91 5.27 22.81
N TYR A 11 6.15 4.13 22.17
CA TYR A 11 6.28 2.80 22.77
C TYR A 11 7.63 2.17 22.38
N GLY A 12 8.16 1.34 23.27
CA GLY A 12 9.43 0.64 23.07
C GLY A 12 9.29 -0.74 22.43
N ASP A 13 8.09 -1.34 22.46
CA ASP A 13 7.85 -2.72 22.08
C ASP A 13 6.52 -2.90 21.32
N ASP A 14 6.43 -3.89 20.44
CA ASP A 14 5.26 -4.12 19.59
C ASP A 14 4.08 -4.75 20.34
N ASP A 15 4.33 -5.57 21.37
CA ASP A 15 3.26 -6.12 22.22
C ASP A 15 2.60 -5.02 23.05
N GLU A 16 3.39 -4.09 23.59
CA GLU A 16 2.88 -2.91 24.30
C GLU A 16 2.03 -2.02 23.39
N LEU A 17 2.51 -1.78 22.16
CA LEU A 17 1.77 -1.04 21.14
C LEU A 17 0.43 -1.70 20.82
N LEU A 18 0.40 -3.01 20.55
CA LEU A 18 -0.83 -3.73 20.21
C LEU A 18 -1.84 -3.70 21.37
N ASN A 19 -1.38 -3.90 22.60
CA ASN A 19 -2.20 -3.79 23.80
C ASN A 19 -2.77 -2.38 23.97
N ALA A 20 -1.96 -1.34 23.72
CA ALA A 20 -2.40 0.04 23.74
C ALA A 20 -3.48 0.32 22.68
N VAL A 21 -3.27 -0.10 21.43
CA VAL A 21 -4.25 0.04 20.34
C VAL A 21 -5.57 -0.63 20.71
N HIS A 22 -5.54 -1.85 21.27
CA HIS A 22 -6.75 -2.53 21.72
C HIS A 22 -7.47 -1.80 22.86
N SER A 23 -6.72 -1.28 23.85
CA SER A 23 -7.28 -0.52 24.97
C SER A 23 -7.91 0.79 24.50
N LEU A 24 -7.22 1.54 23.65
CA LEU A 24 -7.69 2.80 23.06
C LEU A 24 -8.94 2.58 22.21
N SER A 25 -8.95 1.54 21.37
CA SER A 25 -10.09 1.18 20.54
C SER A 25 -11.32 0.77 21.38
N LYS A 26 -11.13 -0.02 22.45
CA LYS A 26 -12.21 -0.36 23.40
C LYS A 26 -12.79 0.86 24.12
N LYS A 27 -11.96 1.86 24.40
CA LYS A 27 -12.36 3.14 25.00
C LYS A 27 -13.02 4.09 23.98
N GLY A 28 -13.19 3.67 22.73
CA GLY A 28 -13.85 4.44 21.67
C GLY A 28 -12.99 5.58 21.10
N VAL A 29 -11.68 5.56 21.35
CA VAL A 29 -10.76 6.58 20.84
C VAL A 29 -10.40 6.25 19.41
N LYS A 30 -10.59 7.23 18.52
CA LYS A 30 -10.23 7.11 17.12
C LYS A 30 -8.75 7.43 16.95
N ILE A 31 -7.96 6.41 16.58
CA ILE A 31 -6.54 6.55 16.24
C ILE A 31 -6.44 7.11 14.82
N ASN A 32 -5.59 8.12 14.61
CA ASN A 32 -5.38 8.74 13.31
C ASN A 32 -4.38 7.96 12.46
N GLU A 33 -3.20 7.67 13.04
CA GLU A 33 -2.12 6.98 12.36
C GLU A 33 -1.26 6.22 13.37
N VAL A 34 -0.63 5.12 12.95
CA VAL A 34 0.35 4.39 13.76
C VAL A 34 1.62 4.19 12.94
N TYR A 35 2.74 4.63 13.50
CA TYR A 35 4.06 4.56 12.87
C TYR A 35 4.86 3.45 13.53
N THR A 36 5.38 2.55 12.72
CA THR A 36 6.12 1.36 13.15
C THR A 36 7.34 1.15 12.26
N PRO A 37 8.52 0.81 12.81
CA PRO A 37 9.74 0.63 12.03
C PRO A 37 9.69 -0.61 11.14
N PHE A 38 8.87 -1.59 11.51
CA PHE A 38 8.63 -2.82 10.75
C PHE A 38 7.15 -3.21 10.77
N PRO A 39 6.71 -4.15 9.90
CA PRO A 39 5.33 -4.63 9.89
C PRO A 39 4.96 -5.39 11.16
N VAL A 40 4.07 -4.84 11.98
CA VAL A 40 3.52 -5.52 13.16
C VAL A 40 2.31 -6.36 12.76
N HIS A 41 2.39 -7.67 12.98
CA HIS A 41 1.32 -8.59 12.60
C HIS A 41 0.05 -8.37 13.43
N GLY A 42 -1.09 -8.17 12.76
CA GLY A 42 -2.38 -7.99 13.42
C GLY A 42 -2.73 -6.54 13.80
N LEU A 43 -1.80 -5.60 13.60
CA LEU A 43 -2.05 -4.17 13.81
C LEU A 43 -3.17 -3.66 12.89
N ASP A 44 -3.19 -4.11 11.64
CA ASP A 44 -4.23 -3.79 10.66
C ASP A 44 -5.65 -4.21 11.13
N LYS A 45 -5.74 -5.40 11.74
CA LYS A 45 -6.98 -5.92 12.34
C LYS A 45 -7.34 -5.17 13.61
N ALA A 46 -6.37 -4.84 14.45
CA ALA A 46 -6.58 -4.08 15.69
C ALA A 46 -7.10 -2.66 15.41
N LEU A 47 -6.60 -2.02 14.35
CA LEU A 47 -7.06 -0.72 13.86
C LEU A 47 -8.38 -0.79 13.05
N GLY A 48 -8.86 -2.00 12.71
CA GLY A 48 -10.08 -2.18 11.92
C GLY A 48 -9.95 -1.66 10.49
N LEU A 49 -8.75 -1.71 9.90
CA LEU A 49 -8.52 -1.23 8.55
C LEU A 49 -9.20 -2.13 7.51
N LYS A 50 -9.71 -1.51 6.44
CA LYS A 50 -10.28 -2.25 5.31
C LYS A 50 -9.16 -2.88 4.49
N LYS A 51 -9.41 -4.10 3.98
CA LYS A 51 -8.50 -4.77 3.04
C LYS A 51 -8.21 -3.88 1.83
N THR A 52 -6.95 -3.85 1.40
CA THR A 52 -6.54 -3.11 0.20
C THR A 52 -7.08 -3.79 -1.07
N ARG A 53 -7.32 -2.99 -2.12
CA ARG A 53 -7.80 -3.47 -3.44
C ARG A 53 -6.68 -3.62 -4.47
N ILE A 54 -5.42 -3.70 -4.02
CA ILE A 54 -4.26 -3.74 -4.91
C ILE A 54 -4.22 -5.04 -5.73
N SER A 55 -4.67 -6.15 -5.14
CA SER A 55 -4.77 -7.45 -5.82
C SER A 55 -5.80 -7.44 -6.96
N ASP A 56 -6.93 -6.76 -6.78
CA ASP A 56 -7.96 -6.64 -7.82
C ASP A 56 -7.42 -5.84 -9.02
N LEU A 57 -6.68 -4.77 -8.73
CA LEU A 57 -6.02 -3.96 -9.76
C LEU A 57 -4.92 -4.73 -10.50
N ALA A 58 -4.14 -5.55 -9.79
CA ALA A 58 -3.14 -6.43 -10.38
C ALA A 58 -3.71 -7.33 -11.48
N PHE A 59 -4.86 -7.93 -11.20
CA PHE A 59 -5.57 -8.78 -12.16
C PHE A 59 -5.99 -7.99 -13.40
N ILE A 60 -6.56 -6.80 -13.22
CA ILE A 60 -6.98 -5.93 -14.32
C ILE A 60 -5.77 -5.52 -15.17
N TYR A 61 -4.65 -5.17 -14.55
CA TYR A 61 -3.43 -4.80 -15.27
C TYR A 61 -2.81 -5.98 -16.04
N GLY A 62 -2.81 -7.18 -15.46
CA GLY A 62 -2.38 -8.39 -16.16
C GLY A 62 -3.28 -8.71 -17.37
N ALA A 63 -4.61 -8.70 -17.19
CA ALA A 63 -5.56 -8.93 -18.26
C ALA A 63 -5.41 -7.89 -19.38
N TYR A 64 -5.18 -6.62 -19.03
CA TYR A 64 -4.89 -5.57 -19.98
C TYR A 64 -3.62 -5.87 -20.80
N GLY A 65 -2.53 -6.29 -20.16
CA GLY A 65 -1.29 -6.67 -20.84
C GLY A 65 -1.45 -7.85 -21.80
N LEU A 66 -2.22 -8.86 -21.38
CA LEU A 66 -2.54 -10.02 -22.21
C LEU A 66 -3.33 -9.62 -23.47
N ILE A 67 -4.41 -8.85 -23.29
CA ILE A 67 -5.26 -8.39 -24.39
C ILE A 67 -4.45 -7.51 -25.35
N LEU A 68 -3.65 -6.59 -24.81
CA LEU A 68 -2.81 -5.73 -25.63
C LEU A 68 -1.86 -6.55 -26.51
N MET A 69 -1.15 -7.53 -25.93
CA MET A 69 -0.21 -8.34 -26.69
C MET A 69 -0.89 -9.27 -27.69
N ALA A 70 -2.07 -9.80 -27.36
CA ALA A 70 -2.88 -10.58 -28.31
C ALA A 70 -3.28 -9.72 -29.53
N ILE A 71 -3.75 -8.49 -29.29
CA ILE A 71 -4.10 -7.55 -30.36
C ILE A 71 -2.87 -7.17 -31.18
N THR A 72 -1.74 -6.88 -30.53
CA THR A 72 -0.49 -6.50 -31.21
C THR A 72 0.02 -7.61 -32.13
N THR A 73 0.08 -8.85 -31.64
CA THR A 73 0.55 -9.98 -32.45
C THR A 73 -0.40 -10.33 -33.59
N TRP A 74 -1.72 -10.32 -33.35
CA TRP A 74 -2.71 -10.49 -34.40
C TRP A 74 -2.60 -9.41 -35.47
N TYR A 75 -2.49 -8.14 -35.05
CA TYR A 75 -2.40 -7.03 -35.97
C TYR A 75 -1.15 -7.12 -36.83
N MET A 76 0.03 -7.28 -36.23
CA MET A 76 1.30 -7.28 -36.96
C MET A 76 1.48 -8.51 -37.85
N MET A 77 1.20 -9.71 -37.33
CA MET A 77 1.59 -10.97 -37.99
C MET A 77 0.54 -11.51 -38.97
N ASN A 78 -0.72 -11.08 -38.86
CA ASN A 78 -1.81 -11.60 -39.68
C ASN A 78 -2.49 -10.51 -40.52
N TYR A 79 -2.73 -9.32 -39.93
CA TYR A 79 -3.49 -8.27 -40.60
C TYR A 79 -2.61 -7.32 -41.43
N ASP A 80 -1.56 -6.77 -40.83
CA ASP A 80 -0.72 -5.74 -41.44
C ASP A 80 0.28 -6.33 -42.43
N TRP A 81 1.09 -7.30 -41.99
CA TRP A 81 2.09 -7.93 -42.86
C TRP A 81 2.24 -9.44 -42.64
N PRO A 82 1.34 -10.26 -43.22
CA PRO A 82 1.42 -11.72 -43.13
C PRO A 82 2.55 -12.28 -43.99
N GLN A 83 3.74 -12.38 -43.41
CA GLN A 83 4.91 -12.99 -44.03
C GLN A 83 4.95 -14.50 -43.78
N ASP A 84 5.51 -15.26 -44.73
CA ASP A 84 5.93 -16.63 -44.48
C ASP A 84 7.36 -16.62 -43.90
N ILE A 85 7.46 -16.88 -42.60
CA ILE A 85 8.73 -16.97 -41.88
C ILE A 85 8.87 -18.39 -41.34
N GLY A 86 9.72 -19.18 -41.99
CA GLY A 86 10.03 -20.56 -41.57
C GLY A 86 8.86 -21.53 -41.73
N GLY A 87 7.91 -21.25 -42.63
CA GLY A 87 6.76 -22.12 -42.91
C GLY A 87 5.67 -22.08 -41.84
N LYS A 88 5.68 -21.08 -40.95
CA LYS A 88 4.68 -20.94 -39.89
C LYS A 88 3.35 -20.44 -40.48
N PRO A 89 2.20 -20.99 -40.05
CA PRO A 89 0.90 -20.55 -40.54
C PRO A 89 0.65 -19.09 -40.13
N SER A 90 0.46 -18.21 -41.11
CA SER A 90 0.14 -16.78 -40.89
C SER A 90 -1.26 -16.39 -41.37
N PHE A 91 -2.05 -17.35 -41.87
CA PHE A 91 -3.43 -17.11 -42.32
C PHE A 91 -4.41 -16.94 -41.16
N SER A 92 -4.21 -17.66 -40.06
CA SER A 92 -5.02 -17.55 -38.84
C SER A 92 -4.12 -17.39 -37.61
N TRP A 93 -4.41 -16.40 -36.78
CA TRP A 93 -3.64 -16.16 -35.54
C TRP A 93 -3.70 -17.34 -34.57
N ALA A 94 -4.85 -18.03 -34.53
CA ALA A 94 -5.05 -19.19 -33.66
C ALA A 94 -4.11 -20.35 -34.00
N GLU A 95 -3.74 -20.52 -35.27
CA GLU A 95 -2.85 -21.60 -35.72
C GLU A 95 -1.40 -21.36 -35.27
N ASN A 96 -1.02 -20.11 -35.01
CA ASN A 96 0.34 -19.72 -34.62
C ASN A 96 0.44 -19.22 -33.17
N VAL A 97 -0.65 -19.32 -32.39
CA VAL A 97 -0.74 -18.75 -31.03
C VAL A 97 0.35 -19.29 -30.08
N THR A 98 0.81 -20.52 -30.30
CA THR A 98 1.88 -21.12 -29.50
C THR A 98 3.20 -20.36 -29.61
N ALA A 99 3.49 -19.72 -30.75
CA ALA A 99 4.65 -18.87 -30.92
C ALA A 99 4.54 -17.55 -30.14
N PHE A 100 3.32 -17.11 -29.82
CA PHE A 100 3.03 -15.86 -29.11
C PHE A 100 2.80 -16.04 -27.61
N ALA A 101 2.74 -17.28 -27.11
CA ALA A 101 2.49 -17.56 -25.70
C ALA A 101 3.54 -16.90 -24.78
N VAL A 102 4.82 -16.97 -25.14
CA VAL A 102 5.92 -16.35 -24.36
C VAL A 102 5.79 -14.83 -24.29
N PRO A 103 5.72 -14.08 -25.41
CA PRO A 103 5.57 -12.63 -25.30
C PRO A 103 4.24 -12.20 -24.65
N MET A 104 3.14 -12.94 -24.86
CA MET A 104 1.88 -12.68 -24.16
C MET A 104 2.00 -12.84 -22.63
N PHE A 105 2.70 -13.88 -22.17
CA PHE A 105 2.98 -14.10 -20.75
C PHE A 105 3.85 -12.97 -20.18
N GLU A 106 4.96 -12.64 -20.84
CA GLU A 106 5.87 -11.58 -20.38
C GLU A 106 5.17 -10.23 -20.27
N MET A 107 4.34 -9.86 -21.26
CA MET A 107 3.56 -8.62 -21.21
C MET A 107 2.53 -8.62 -20.09
N THR A 108 1.90 -9.76 -19.80
CA THR A 108 0.98 -9.92 -18.66
C THR A 108 1.68 -9.61 -17.34
N VAL A 109 2.87 -10.21 -17.12
CA VAL A 109 3.67 -9.99 -15.91
C VAL A 109 4.19 -8.56 -15.84
N PHE A 110 4.68 -8.02 -16.95
CA PHE A 110 5.21 -6.66 -17.03
C PHE A 110 4.17 -5.61 -16.59
N PHE A 111 2.98 -5.64 -17.19
CA PHE A 111 1.92 -4.69 -16.85
C PHE A 111 1.41 -4.88 -15.42
N ALA A 112 1.18 -6.12 -14.98
CA ALA A 112 0.78 -6.40 -13.61
C ALA A 112 1.77 -5.80 -12.61
N ALA A 113 3.06 -6.11 -12.75
CA ALA A 113 4.09 -5.67 -11.82
C ALA A 113 4.27 -4.13 -11.79
N HIS A 114 4.48 -3.51 -12.95
CA HIS A 114 4.80 -2.08 -13.01
C HIS A 114 3.61 -1.22 -12.60
N PHE A 115 2.40 -1.54 -13.06
CA PHE A 115 1.24 -0.72 -12.73
C PHE A 115 0.81 -0.91 -11.28
N MET A 116 0.99 -2.10 -10.68
CA MET A 116 0.86 -2.27 -9.23
C MET A 116 1.84 -1.39 -8.46
N ALA A 117 3.12 -1.40 -8.83
CA ALA A 117 4.15 -0.61 -8.14
C ALA A 117 3.85 0.89 -8.22
N ILE A 118 3.52 1.40 -9.42
CA ILE A 118 3.14 2.80 -9.63
C ILE A 118 1.89 3.15 -8.80
N THR A 119 0.88 2.28 -8.82
CA THR A 119 -0.36 2.49 -8.04
C THR A 119 -0.08 2.56 -6.54
N TYR A 120 0.78 1.67 -6.02
CA TYR A 120 1.20 1.69 -4.63
C TYR A 120 1.90 3.00 -4.27
N LEU A 121 2.87 3.43 -5.08
CA LEU A 121 3.61 4.67 -4.83
C LEU A 121 2.68 5.89 -4.83
N LEU A 122 1.78 5.99 -5.81
CA LEU A 122 0.82 7.09 -5.89
C LEU A 122 -0.19 7.07 -4.74
N ARG A 123 -0.75 5.91 -4.42
CA ARG A 123 -1.79 5.77 -3.38
C ARG A 123 -1.23 6.01 -1.98
N SER A 124 0.01 5.61 -1.73
CA SER A 124 0.72 5.85 -0.47
C SER A 124 1.34 7.25 -0.38
N GLY A 125 1.33 8.02 -1.48
CA GLY A 125 1.95 9.34 -1.55
C GLY A 125 3.48 9.29 -1.48
N LEU A 126 4.09 8.21 -1.98
CA LEU A 126 5.53 7.95 -2.03
C LEU A 126 6.10 8.24 -3.43
N TYR A 127 5.75 9.39 -4.00
CA TYR A 127 6.27 9.83 -5.29
C TYR A 127 7.66 10.51 -5.13
N PRO A 128 8.50 10.56 -6.19
CA PRO A 128 9.76 11.27 -6.15
C PRO A 128 9.58 12.72 -5.67
N GLY A 129 10.27 13.10 -4.58
CA GLY A 129 10.14 14.41 -3.96
C GLY A 129 9.03 14.56 -2.91
N ALA A 130 8.37 13.46 -2.51
CA ALA A 130 7.44 13.49 -1.38
C ALA A 130 8.12 13.94 -0.09
N LYS A 131 7.48 14.85 0.66
CA LYS A 131 7.96 15.29 1.97
C LYS A 131 7.83 14.17 2.99
N THR A 132 8.80 14.08 3.90
CA THR A 132 8.77 13.14 5.01
C THR A 132 7.58 13.44 5.93
N LYS A 133 6.73 12.44 6.15
CA LYS A 133 5.55 12.54 7.03
C LYS A 133 5.80 11.96 8.43
N ASN A 134 7.04 11.61 8.73
CA ASN A 134 7.40 11.01 10.00
C ASN A 134 7.43 12.08 11.12
N PRO A 135 6.61 11.96 12.18
CA PRO A 135 6.60 12.90 13.29
C PRO A 135 7.83 12.80 14.22
N ASP A 136 8.51 11.65 14.27
CA ASP A 136 9.69 11.37 15.09
C ASP A 136 10.66 10.42 14.36
N PRO A 137 11.91 10.84 14.05
CA PRO A 137 12.91 10.01 13.37
C PRO A 137 13.19 8.64 14.01
N ARG A 138 12.99 8.49 15.33
CA ARG A 138 13.20 7.22 16.04
C ARG A 138 12.22 6.13 15.60
N THR A 139 11.09 6.50 15.00
CA THR A 139 10.07 5.54 14.54
C THR A 139 10.47 4.72 13.31
N THR A 140 11.60 5.06 12.69
CA THR A 140 12.20 4.25 11.62
C THR A 140 13.30 3.31 12.11
N ASP A 141 13.75 3.46 13.36
CA ASP A 141 14.83 2.65 13.95
C ASP A 141 14.24 1.64 14.94
N ASP A 142 13.80 2.10 16.12
CA ASP A 142 13.44 1.24 17.25
C ASP A 142 12.09 1.53 17.91
N LYS A 143 11.48 2.71 17.70
CA LYS A 143 10.27 3.12 18.44
C LYS A 143 8.98 2.99 17.65
N PHE A 144 7.87 2.79 18.36
CA PHE A 144 6.53 2.76 17.79
C PHE A 144 5.74 3.97 18.26
N LEU A 145 4.93 4.57 17.41
CA LEU A 145 4.24 5.82 17.72
C LEU A 145 2.78 5.77 17.30
N ILE A 146 1.89 6.09 18.25
CA ILE A 146 0.45 6.27 17.99
C ILE A 146 0.16 7.76 17.91
N GLU A 147 -0.45 8.20 16.80
CA GLU A 147 -0.96 9.56 16.62
C GLU A 147 -2.47 9.61 16.85
N ILE A 148 -2.91 10.50 17.74
CA ILE A 148 -4.33 10.78 17.99
C ILE A 148 -4.56 12.29 17.90
N GLU A 149 -5.65 12.66 17.26
CA GLU A 149 -6.07 14.05 17.12
C GLU A 149 -7.34 14.30 17.97
N SER A 150 -7.25 15.21 18.94
CA SER A 150 -8.36 15.51 19.87
C SER A 150 -8.19 16.87 20.52
N GLU A 151 -9.28 17.40 21.07
CA GLU A 151 -9.30 18.60 21.92
C GLU A 151 -9.04 18.26 23.41
N ASP A 152 -9.37 17.03 23.83
CA ASP A 152 -9.21 16.55 25.21
C ASP A 152 -7.81 15.95 25.43
N VAL A 153 -6.83 16.84 25.67
CA VAL A 153 -5.41 16.49 25.78
C VAL A 153 -5.10 15.74 27.07
N ASP A 154 -5.65 16.20 28.20
CA ASP A 154 -5.32 15.66 29.51
C ASP A 154 -5.79 14.21 29.65
N ARG A 155 -7.02 13.92 29.22
CA ARG A 155 -7.56 12.56 29.22
C ARG A 155 -6.72 11.61 28.36
N LEU A 156 -6.30 12.05 27.17
CA LEU A 156 -5.51 11.20 26.28
C LEU A 156 -4.09 10.98 26.79
N ARG A 157 -3.51 11.99 27.45
CA ARG A 157 -2.21 11.84 28.12
C ARG A 157 -2.27 10.78 29.21
N ASP A 158 -3.30 10.80 30.05
CA ASP A 158 -3.48 9.80 31.09
C ASP A 158 -3.69 8.41 30.49
N MET A 159 -4.45 8.31 29.40
CA MET A 159 -4.66 7.04 28.69
C MET A 159 -3.36 6.48 28.07
N PHE A 160 -2.50 7.33 27.52
CA PHE A 160 -1.19 6.90 27.03
C PHE A 160 -0.29 6.40 28.17
N ILE A 161 -0.28 7.07 29.31
CA ILE A 161 0.48 6.63 30.50
C ILE A 161 -0.06 5.29 31.02
N GLU A 162 -1.38 5.13 31.12
CA GLU A 162 -2.01 3.86 31.54
C GLU A 162 -1.69 2.69 30.62
N THR A 163 -1.44 2.96 29.34
CA THR A 163 -1.17 1.91 28.32
C THR A 163 0.31 1.60 28.16
N GLY A 164 1.20 2.27 28.91
CA GLY A 164 2.64 1.99 28.89
C GLY A 164 3.45 2.85 27.92
N ALA A 165 2.96 4.00 27.48
CA ALA A 165 3.76 4.90 26.66
C ALA A 165 5.00 5.40 27.42
N GLU A 166 6.18 5.23 26.83
CA GLU A 166 7.46 5.73 27.38
C GLU A 166 7.52 7.26 27.35
N GLU A 167 6.98 7.86 26.29
CA GLU A 167 6.98 9.30 26.06
C GLU A 167 5.62 9.74 25.50
N VAL A 168 5.08 10.85 26.00
CA VAL A 168 3.87 11.49 25.46
C VAL A 168 4.18 12.91 25.03
N THR A 169 4.11 13.17 23.73
CA THR A 169 4.38 14.49 23.14
C THR A 169 3.09 15.13 22.63
N VAL A 170 2.86 16.40 22.95
CA VAL A 170 1.71 17.17 22.47
C VAL A 170 2.21 18.23 21.49
N LYS A 171 1.75 18.20 20.23
CA LYS A 171 2.03 19.24 19.23
C LYS A 171 0.72 19.90 18.79
N LYS A 172 0.66 21.23 18.88
CA LYS A 172 -0.45 22.00 18.31
C LYS A 172 -0.34 21.97 16.78
N VAL A 173 -1.42 21.60 16.10
CA VAL A 173 -1.50 21.69 14.65
C VAL A 173 -1.67 23.17 14.29
N GLN A 174 -0.72 23.71 13.53
CA GLN A 174 -0.73 25.10 13.07
C GLN A 174 -1.45 25.22 11.73
#